data_AF-A0A7X7WNU0-F1
#
_entry.id   AF-A0A7X7WNU0-F1
#
_cell.length_a   1.000
_cell.length_b   1.000
_cell.length_c   1.000
_cell.angle_alpha   90.00
_cell.angle_beta   90.00
_cell.angle_gamma   90.00
#
_symmetry.space_group_name_H-M   'P 1'
#
loop_
_entity.id
_entity.type
_entity.pdbx_description
1 polymer ?
#
loop_
_entity_poly.entity_id
_entity_poly.type
_entity_poly.pdbx_seq_one_letter_code
_entity_poly.pdbx_strand_id
1 'polypeptide(L)'
;MKTNNFYLFFLGLFLLSSCHKSIQIQHGKTKLEINGRMYTRLNALIPGSKPLMDDFFPSEYLVTKRFVLRDFVLQKSDSKTFDGKSGKEEHNLVS
;
A
#
# COMPACT_ATOMS: atom_id res chain seq x y z
N MET A 1 13.72 -49.49 0.39
CA MET A 1 13.27 -48.27 -0.32
C MET A 1 13.75 -47.05 0.45
N LYS A 2 14.69 -46.26 -0.09
CA LYS A 2 15.15 -44.99 0.52
C LYS A 2 14.09 -43.93 0.23
N THR A 3 13.41 -43.43 1.26
CA THR A 3 12.44 -42.34 1.13
C THR A 3 13.17 -41.04 0.80
N ASN A 4 12.74 -40.40 -0.29
CA ASN A 4 13.37 -39.23 -0.87
C ASN A 4 12.92 -37.96 -0.11
N ASN A 5 13.58 -37.66 1.01
CA ASN A 5 13.28 -36.51 1.90
C ASN A 5 13.45 -35.12 1.23
N PHE A 6 13.92 -35.06 -0.01
CA PHE A 6 14.14 -33.82 -0.74
C PHE A 6 12.83 -33.10 -1.14
N TYR A 7 11.75 -33.85 -1.35
CA TYR A 7 10.45 -33.29 -1.77
C TYR A 7 9.77 -32.46 -0.68
N LEU A 8 9.91 -32.85 0.59
CA LEU A 8 9.34 -32.11 1.72
C LEU A 8 10.03 -30.75 1.92
N PHE A 9 11.31 -30.65 1.57
CA PHE A 9 12.07 -29.40 1.67
C PHE A 9 11.60 -28.36 0.64
N PHE A 10 11.33 -28.77 -0.60
CA PHE A 10 10.80 -27.87 -1.63
C PHE A 10 9.34 -27.44 -1.38
N LEU A 11 8.52 -28.31 -0.78
CA LEU A 11 7.14 -27.97 -0.42
C LEU A 11 7.08 -26.87 0.65
N GLY A 12 8.01 -26.89 1.61
CA GLY A 12 8.12 -25.86 2.66
C GLY A 12 8.54 -24.47 2.13
N LEU A 13 9.38 -24.42 1.09
CA LEU A 13 9.82 -23.15 0.50
C LEU A 13 8.71 -22.41 -0.26
N PHE A 14 7.72 -23.12 -0.79
CA PHE A 14 6.66 -22.52 -1.59
C PHE A 14 5.67 -21.67 -0.77
N LEU A 15 5.58 -21.90 0.55
CA LEU A 15 4.65 -21.20 1.44
C LEU A 15 5.19 -19.86 2.00
N LEU A 16 6.48 -19.54 1.76
CA LEU A 16 7.12 -18.35 2.33
C LEU A 16 7.07 -17.11 1.42
N SER A 17 6.48 -17.20 0.22
CA SER A 17 6.40 -16.10 -0.75
C SER A 17 5.18 -15.18 -0.55
N SER A 18 4.85 -14.83 0.70
CA SER A 18 3.88 -13.75 0.98
C SER A 18 4.55 -12.39 0.70
N CYS A 19 4.55 -11.97 -0.55
CA CYS A 19 5.02 -10.65 -0.94
C CYS A 19 3.96 -9.61 -0.54
N HIS A 20 4.15 -8.94 0.60
CA HIS A 20 3.32 -7.81 0.99
C HIS A 20 3.70 -6.58 0.15
N LYS A 21 2.85 -6.24 -0.82
CA LYS A 21 3.07 -5.07 -1.69
C LYS A 21 2.74 -3.78 -0.92
N SER A 22 3.71 -2.88 -0.79
CA SER A 22 3.50 -1.51 -0.29
C SER A 22 3.67 -0.51 -1.42
N ILE A 23 2.75 0.43 -1.56
CA ILE A 23 2.91 1.58 -2.45
C ILE A 23 3.69 2.65 -1.70
N GLN A 24 4.65 3.28 -2.38
CA GLN A 24 5.36 4.44 -1.85
C GLN A 24 5.18 5.60 -2.83
N ILE A 25 4.68 6.72 -2.32
CA ILE A 25 4.49 7.97 -3.05
C ILE A 25 5.43 8.98 -2.41
N GLN A 26 6.45 9.41 -3.14
CA GLN A 26 7.40 10.41 -2.67
C GLN A 26 7.18 11.73 -3.39
N HIS A 27 7.11 12.81 -2.63
CA HIS A 27 7.12 14.17 -3.17
C HIS A 27 8.06 15.04 -2.34
N GLY A 28 9.14 15.52 -2.97
CA GLY A 28 10.19 16.26 -2.29
C GLY A 28 10.81 15.46 -1.14
N LYS A 29 10.70 16.00 0.08
CA LYS A 29 11.22 15.39 1.31
C LYS A 29 10.16 14.67 2.13
N THR A 30 9.04 14.32 1.51
CA THR A 30 7.93 13.61 2.15
C THR A 30 7.67 12.30 1.43
N LYS A 31 7.41 11.24 2.21
CA LYS A 31 7.06 9.91 1.71
C LYS A 31 5.75 9.47 2.36
N LEU A 32 4.75 9.20 1.53
CA LEU A 32 3.51 8.53 1.90
C LEU A 32 3.63 7.05 1.52
N GLU A 33 3.37 6.17 2.48
CA GLU A 33 3.39 4.73 2.28
C GLU A 33 1.98 4.18 2.49
N ILE A 34 1.54 3.27 1.62
CA ILE A 34 0.25 2.57 1.71
C ILE A 34 0.52 1.08 1.71
N ASN A 35 0.07 0.36 2.73
CA ASN A 35 0.27 -1.08 2.83
C ASN A 35 -0.88 -1.89 2.18
N GLY A 36 -0.76 -3.22 2.18
CA GLY A 36 -1.78 -4.12 1.61
C GLY A 36 -3.16 -4.03 2.27
N ARG A 37 -3.28 -3.42 3.45
CA ARG A 37 -4.53 -3.18 4.18
C ARG A 37 -5.08 -1.76 4.00
N MET A 38 -4.60 -1.02 3.01
CA MET A 38 -4.96 0.39 2.80
C MET A 38 -4.68 1.28 4.01
N TYR A 39 -3.74 0.90 4.87
CA TYR A 39 -3.30 1.76 5.96
C TYR A 39 -2.18 2.65 5.44
N THR A 40 -2.15 3.89 5.90
CA THR A 40 -1.16 4.89 5.50
C THR A 40 -0.17 5.15 6.60
N ARG A 41 1.07 5.46 6.19
CA ARG A 41 2.08 6.06 7.05
C ARG A 41 2.73 7.22 6.31
N LEU A 42 2.85 8.36 6.98
CA LEU A 42 3.53 9.53 6.46
C LEU A 42 4.88 9.69 7.15
N ASN A 43 5.93 9.90 6.35
CA ASN A 43 7.29 10.08 6.83
C ASN A 43 7.94 11.30 6.20
N ALA A 44 8.76 11.98 6.99
CA ALA A 44 9.71 12.96 6.49
C ALA A 44 11.02 12.24 6.12
N LEU A 45 11.58 12.55 4.96
CA LEU A 45 12.88 12.07 4.47
C LEU A 45 14.02 13.02 4.87
N ILE A 46 13.81 13.83 5.92
CA ILE A 46 14.80 14.78 6.43
C ILE A 46 15.66 14.04 7.48
N PRO A 47 17.00 13.99 7.32
CA PRO A 47 17.87 13.36 8.31
C PRO A 47 17.68 13.96 9.70
N GLY A 48 17.56 13.09 10.72
CA GLY A 48 17.36 13.51 12.11
C GLY A 48 15.96 14.05 12.45
N SER A 49 15.03 14.10 11.49
CA SER A 49 13.64 14.45 11.78
C SER A 49 12.90 13.31 12.48
N LYS A 50 11.94 13.67 13.33
CA LYS A 50 11.00 12.70 13.88
C LYS A 50 10.06 12.20 12.78
N PRO A 51 9.63 10.93 12.82
CA PRO A 51 8.57 10.45 11.95
C PRO A 51 7.31 11.30 12.13
N LEU A 52 6.58 11.54 11.05
CA LEU A 52 5.29 12.23 11.12
C LEU A 52 4.20 11.28 11.64
N MET A 53 4.35 9.98 11.36
CA MET A 53 3.54 8.90 11.88
C MET A 53 4.45 7.74 12.30
N ASP A 54 4.30 7.28 13.54
CA ASP A 54 5.14 6.20 14.09
C ASP A 54 4.83 4.84 13.46
N ASP A 55 3.59 4.64 12.98
CA ASP A 55 3.13 3.39 12.38
C ASP A 55 2.11 3.63 11.26
N PHE A 56 1.66 2.54 10.63
CA PHE A 56 0.56 2.53 9.68
C PHE A 56 -0.79 2.63 10.39
N PHE A 57 -1.60 3.60 9.99
CA PHE A 57 -2.95 3.81 10.53
C PHE A 57 -4.02 3.64 9.45
N PRO A 58 -5.25 3.20 9.81
CA PRO A 58 -6.36 3.10 8.86
C PRO A 58 -6.63 4.46 8.23
N SER A 59 -6.57 4.54 6.90
CA SER A 59 -6.71 5.81 6.20
C SER A 59 -8.17 6.26 6.13
N GLU A 60 -9.10 5.33 5.83
CA GLU A 60 -10.50 5.65 5.59
C GLU A 60 -11.45 4.50 5.97
N TYR A 61 -12.71 4.87 6.22
CA TYR A 61 -13.84 3.95 6.36
C TYR A 61 -15.06 4.54 5.65
N LEU A 62 -15.89 3.70 5.04
CA LEU A 62 -17.11 4.16 4.38
C LEU A 62 -18.30 3.93 5.30
N VAL A 63 -18.96 5.00 5.73
CA VAL A 63 -20.21 4.93 6.49
C VAL A 63 -21.39 5.02 5.53
N THR A 64 -22.27 4.02 5.57
CA THR A 64 -23.57 4.05 4.90
C THR A 64 -24.68 4.12 5.96
N LYS A 65 -25.93 4.32 5.53
CA LYS A 65 -27.09 4.30 6.43
C LYS A 65 -27.26 2.95 7.17
N ARG A 66 -26.73 1.85 6.62
CA ARG A 66 -26.99 0.49 7.11
C ARG A 66 -25.77 -0.19 7.74
N PHE A 67 -24.57 0.18 7.32
CA PHE A 67 -23.34 -0.45 7.78
C PHE A 67 -22.13 0.47 7.57
N VAL A 68 -21.03 0.11 8.21
CA VAL A 68 -19.72 0.72 8.01
C VAL A 68 -18.79 -0.29 7.34
N LEU A 69 -18.15 0.09 6.24
CA LEU A 69 -17.06 -0.68 5.64
C LEU A 69 -15.74 -0.17 6.21
N ARG A 70 -14.91 -1.11 6.68
CA ARG A 70 -13.58 -0.89 7.25
C ARG A 70 -12.63 -1.95 6.69
N ASP A 71 -11.34 -1.81 6.99
CA ASP A 71 -10.32 -2.83 6.72
C ASP A 71 -10.23 -3.24 5.25
N PHE A 72 -10.21 -2.25 4.37
CA PHE A 72 -10.08 -2.45 2.93
C PHE A 72 -8.75 -3.14 2.58
N VAL A 73 -8.80 -4.07 1.63
CA VAL A 73 -7.59 -4.71 1.09
C VAL A 73 -7.24 -4.06 -0.24
N LEU A 74 -5.99 -3.62 -0.36
CA LEU A 74 -5.46 -3.06 -1.59
C LEU A 74 -5.23 -4.19 -2.62
N GLN A 75 -6.11 -4.29 -3.62
CA GLN A 75 -6.00 -5.30 -4.68
C GLN A 75 -5.08 -4.86 -5.82
N LYS A 76 -5.20 -3.61 -6.27
CA LYS A 76 -4.43 -3.05 -7.39
C LYS A 76 -4.18 -1.57 -7.17
N SER A 77 -3.03 -1.09 -7.65
CA SER A 77 -2.67 0.33 -7.70
C SER A 77 -2.08 0.67 -9.05
N ASP A 78 -2.38 1.87 -9.54
CA ASP A 78 -1.81 2.42 -10.76
C ASP A 78 -1.29 3.83 -10.46
N SER A 79 -0.27 4.27 -11.21
CA SER A 79 0.31 5.60 -11.08
C SER A 79 0.46 6.21 -12.45
N LYS A 80 -0.07 7.42 -12.60
CA LYS A 80 0.01 8.19 -13.84
C LYS A 80 0.58 9.57 -13.52
N THR A 81 1.60 9.96 -14.27
CA THR A 81 2.08 11.34 -14.26
C THR A 81 1.13 12.18 -15.09
N PHE A 82 0.70 13.32 -14.53
CA PHE A 82 -0.07 14.31 -15.26
C PHE A 82 0.80 15.54 -15.48
N ASP A 83 1.00 15.91 -16.74
CA ASP A 83 1.67 17.15 -17.14
C ASP A 83 0.65 18.30 -17.14
N GLY A 84 0.09 18.61 -15.97
CA GLY A 84 -0.86 19.70 -15.76
C GLY A 84 -0.30 20.76 -14.82
N LYS A 85 -0.66 22.03 -15.02
CA LYS A 85 -0.41 23.07 -14.01
C LYS A 85 -1.37 22.82 -12.84
N SER A 86 -0.83 22.57 -11.65
CA SER A 86 -1.62 22.28 -10.44
C SER A 86 -2.67 23.37 -10.19
N GLY A 87 -3.94 22.98 -10.27
CA GLY A 87 -5.11 23.81 -9.92
C GLY A 87 -5.93 24.26 -11.13
N LYS A 88 -7.15 23.68 -11.24
CA LYS A 88 -8.19 23.90 -12.26
C LYS A 88 -8.00 23.20 -13.62
N GLU A 89 -8.03 21.88 -13.62
CA GLU A 89 -8.50 21.15 -14.80
C GLU A 89 -9.72 20.32 -14.41
N GLU A 90 -10.90 20.73 -14.89
CA GLU A 90 -12.12 19.92 -14.89
C GLU A 90 -11.93 18.81 -15.93
N HIS A 91 -11.51 17.64 -15.48
CA HIS A 91 -11.58 16.45 -16.32
C HIS A 91 -12.96 15.82 -16.18
N ASN A 92 -13.78 15.99 -17.21
CA ASN A 92 -14.98 15.16 -17.38
C ASN A 92 -14.54 13.69 -17.48
N LEU A 93 -14.88 12.91 -16.46
CA LEU A 93 -14.74 11.47 -16.50
C LEU A 93 -15.69 10.93 -17.57
N VAL A 94 -15.18 10.69 -18.77
CA VAL A 94 -15.91 9.95 -19.79
C VAL A 94 -15.88 8.49 -19.38
N SER A 95 -17.06 8.00 -18.99
CA SER A 95 -17.38 6.60 -18.70
C SER A 95 -17.35 5.73 -19.94
#